data_AF-A0A962DHV2-F1
#
_entry.id   AF-A0A962DHV2-F1
#
_cell.length_a   1.000
_cell.length_b   1.000
_cell.length_c   1.000
_cell.angle_alpha   90.00
_cell.angle_beta   90.00
_cell.angle_gamma   90.00
#
_symmetry.space_group_name_H-M   'P 1'
#
loop_
_entity.id
_entity.type
_entity.pdbx_description
1 polymer ?
#
loop_
_entity_poly.entity_id
_entity_poly.type
_entity_poly.pdbx_seq_one_letter_code
_entity_poly.pdbx_strand_id
1 'polypeptide(L)'
;MTIYFNIFNSSDTNQPFGPVLLGASLYDGVAYFSDLANDVSTTVNQAGVSVLDRPFQLDASVLPGIYDLITALYLDVDGNNQISSADWLLQVYTQTGALEVLEEGDLIFRDGFEL
;
A
#
# COMPACT_ATOMS: atom_id res chain seq x y z
N MET A 1 3.13 9.86 -0.43
CA MET A 1 2.06 9.81 0.61
C MET A 1 2.45 8.79 1.66
N THR A 2 1.77 8.73 2.81
CA THR A 2 1.97 7.65 3.79
C THR A 2 0.74 6.77 3.83
N ILE A 3 0.95 5.46 3.77
CA ILE A 3 -0.10 4.45 3.87
C ILE A 3 -0.14 3.92 5.29
N TYR A 4 -1.33 3.77 5.84
CA TYR A 4 -1.57 3.14 7.14
C TYR A 4 -2.42 1.89 6.94
N PHE A 5 -2.03 0.78 7.55
CA PHE A 5 -2.70 -0.50 7.44
C PHE A 5 -2.92 -1.11 8.82
N ASN A 6 -4.18 -1.35 9.18
CA ASN A 6 -4.52 -2.02 10.43
C ASN A 6 -4.41 -3.52 10.26
N ILE A 7 -3.65 -4.17 11.14
CA ILE A 7 -3.57 -5.63 11.23
C ILE A 7 -4.06 -6.07 12.62
N PHE A 8 -4.81 -7.17 12.67
CA PHE A 8 -5.21 -7.80 13.93
C PHE A 8 -4.52 -9.14 14.09
N ASN A 9 -3.65 -9.26 15.10
CA ASN A 9 -3.05 -10.53 15.49
C ASN A 9 -3.96 -11.22 16.52
N SER A 10 -4.53 -12.36 16.14
CA SER A 10 -5.46 -13.13 16.99
C SER A 10 -4.78 -14.17 17.90
N SER A 11 -3.45 -14.17 17.97
CA SER A 11 -2.68 -15.09 18.82
C SER A 11 -2.82 -14.76 20.31
N ASP A 12 -2.22 -15.60 21.18
CA ASP A 12 -2.11 -15.31 22.61
C ASP A 12 -1.27 -14.04 22.85
N THR A 13 -1.48 -13.38 24.00
CA THR A 13 -1.05 -12.00 24.30
C THR A 13 0.43 -11.67 24.09
N ASN A 14 1.30 -12.67 23.98
CA ASN A 14 2.74 -12.51 23.78
C ASN A 14 3.30 -13.34 22.62
N GLN A 15 2.46 -13.85 21.72
CA GLN A 15 2.91 -14.66 20.60
C GLN A 15 3.08 -13.80 19.34
N PRO A 16 4.32 -13.54 18.89
CA PRO A 16 4.55 -12.75 17.70
C PRO A 16 4.04 -13.47 16.45
N PHE A 17 3.66 -12.70 15.43
CA PHE A 17 3.26 -13.19 14.11
C PHE A 17 4.07 -12.51 13.01
N GLY A 18 4.62 -13.31 12.09
CA GLY A 18 5.40 -12.83 10.95
C GLY A 18 6.67 -13.65 10.68
N PRO A 19 7.59 -13.13 9.84
CA PRO A 19 7.54 -11.79 9.24
C PRO A 19 6.35 -11.59 8.29
N VAL A 20 5.74 -10.42 8.34
CA VAL A 20 4.72 -9.98 7.38
C VAL A 20 5.29 -8.90 6.49
N LEU A 21 4.85 -8.88 5.24
CA LEU A 21 5.26 -7.94 4.22
C LEU A 21 4.06 -7.06 3.85
N LEU A 22 4.21 -5.74 3.94
CA LEU A 22 3.21 -4.77 3.52
C LEU A 22 3.65 -4.11 2.21
N GLY A 23 2.89 -4.35 1.15
CA GLY A 23 3.06 -3.72 -0.15
C GLY A 23 1.90 -2.80 -0.49
N ALA A 24 2.10 -1.94 -1.48
CA ALA A 24 0.99 -1.22 -2.11
C ALA A 24 1.25 -0.90 -3.58
N SER A 25 0.14 -0.73 -4.31
CA SER A 25 0.10 -0.38 -5.72
C SER A 25 -1.02 0.60 -6.00
N LEU A 26 -0.84 1.41 -7.03
CA LEU A 26 -1.95 2.13 -7.67
C LEU A 26 -2.53 1.30 -8.82
N TYR A 27 -3.82 1.45 -9.07
CA TYR A 27 -4.52 0.81 -10.19
C TYR A 27 -5.41 1.82 -10.91
N ASP A 28 -5.27 1.93 -12.24
CA ASP A 28 -6.02 2.88 -13.09
C ASP A 28 -7.24 2.25 -13.79
N GLY A 29 -7.61 1.01 -13.43
CA GLY A 29 -8.62 0.24 -14.17
C GLY A 29 -8.03 -0.67 -15.26
N VAL A 30 -6.74 -0.54 -15.58
CA VAL A 30 -6.04 -1.31 -16.61
C VAL A 30 -4.74 -1.91 -16.10
N ALA A 31 -3.85 -1.11 -15.53
CA ALA A 31 -2.50 -1.45 -15.12
C ALA A 31 -2.27 -1.17 -13.62
N TYR A 32 -1.33 -1.92 -13.06
CA TYR A 32 -0.87 -1.76 -11.68
C TYR A 32 0.50 -1.07 -11.65
N PHE A 33 0.65 -0.12 -10.73
CA PHE A 33 1.88 0.62 -10.49
C PHE A 33 2.32 0.36 -9.06
N SER A 34 3.18 -0.64 -8.87
CA SER A 34 3.64 -1.09 -7.55
C SER A 34 4.86 -0.33 -7.07
N ASP A 35 4.86 0.09 -5.80
CA ASP A 35 5.98 0.78 -5.17
C ASP A 35 6.87 -0.20 -4.38
N LEU A 36 7.48 -1.13 -5.10
CA LEU A 36 8.25 -2.24 -4.51
C LEU A 36 9.43 -1.77 -3.64
N ALA A 37 9.99 -0.60 -3.96
CA ALA A 37 11.17 -0.07 -3.26
C ALA A 37 10.88 0.33 -1.80
N ASN A 38 9.61 0.55 -1.47
CA ASN A 38 9.18 0.96 -0.14
C ASN A 38 8.33 -0.14 0.56
N ASP A 39 8.32 -1.37 0.06
CA ASP A 39 7.69 -2.50 0.77
C ASP A 39 8.32 -2.66 2.17
N VAL A 40 7.49 -2.99 3.16
CA VAL A 40 7.92 -3.08 4.57
C VAL A 40 7.81 -4.51 5.07
N SER A 41 8.90 -5.03 5.64
CA SER A 41 8.91 -6.29 6.41
C SER A 41 8.90 -5.99 7.90
N THR A 42 8.01 -6.66 8.64
CA THR A 42 7.91 -6.48 10.10
C THR A 42 7.34 -7.70 10.80
N THR A 43 7.49 -7.76 12.12
CA THR A 43 6.85 -8.78 12.98
C THR A 43 5.86 -8.10 13.90
N VAL A 44 4.63 -8.62 13.95
CA VAL A 44 3.61 -8.13 14.89
C VAL A 44 3.84 -8.79 16.24
N ASN A 45 4.42 -8.04 17.17
CA ASN A 45 4.95 -8.57 18.42
C ASN A 45 3.91 -8.84 19.51
N GLN A 46 2.69 -8.32 19.36
CA GLN A 46 1.63 -8.42 20.37
C GLN A 46 0.32 -8.90 19.73
N ALA A 47 -0.53 -9.54 20.52
CA ALA A 47 -1.91 -9.79 20.11
C ALA A 47 -2.71 -8.48 20.06
N GLY A 48 -3.77 -8.47 19.25
CA GLY A 48 -4.64 -7.31 19.07
C GLY A 48 -4.33 -6.50 17.82
N VAL A 49 -4.84 -5.27 17.79
CA VAL A 49 -4.67 -4.36 16.65
C VAL A 49 -3.29 -3.71 16.71
N SER A 50 -2.56 -3.79 15.60
CA SER A 50 -1.37 -2.98 15.33
C SER A 50 -1.61 -2.16 14.07
N VAL A 51 -0.94 -1.02 13.98
CA VAL A 51 -0.92 -0.20 12.77
C VAL A 51 0.46 -0.35 12.15
N LEU A 52 0.48 -0.74 10.89
CA LEU A 52 1.68 -0.70 10.06
C LEU A 52 1.59 0.52 9.17
N ASP A 53 2.72 1.14 8.89
CA ASP A 53 2.80 2.25 7.94
C ASP A 53 3.98 2.08 6.99
N ARG A 54 3.81 2.64 5.79
CA ARG A 54 4.88 2.73 4.80
C ARG A 54 4.74 4.00 3.98
N PRO A 55 5.86 4.62 3.55
CA PRO A 55 5.78 5.62 2.51
C PRO A 55 5.30 4.97 1.20
N PHE A 56 4.64 5.77 0.38
CA PHE A 56 4.32 5.44 -1.00
C PHE A 56 4.88 6.53 -1.91
N GLN A 57 5.74 6.12 -2.83
CA GLN A 57 6.33 6.99 -3.84
C GLN A 57 5.71 6.71 -5.21
N LEU A 58 5.17 7.76 -5.82
CA LEU A 58 4.78 7.70 -7.22
C LEU A 58 6.02 7.74 -8.10
N ASP A 59 6.07 6.84 -9.08
CA ASP A 59 6.96 6.99 -10.22
C ASP A 59 6.49 8.17 -11.08
N ALA A 60 7.44 8.94 -11.61
CA ALA A 60 7.19 10.02 -12.56
C ALA A 60 6.57 9.52 -13.88
N SER A 61 6.60 8.20 -14.13
CA SER A 61 5.94 7.57 -15.27
C SER A 61 4.41 7.45 -15.14
N VAL A 62 3.84 7.72 -13.95
CA VAL A 62 2.39 7.64 -13.74
C VAL A 62 1.70 8.78 -14.48
N LEU A 63 0.74 8.41 -15.33
CA LEU A 63 0.00 9.34 -16.15
C LEU A 63 -1.10 10.07 -15.34
N PRO A 64 -1.59 11.20 -15.84
CA PRO A 64 -2.79 11.84 -15.31
C PRO A 64 -3.99 10.89 -15.30
N GLY A 65 -4.79 10.93 -14.24
CA GLY A 65 -5.95 10.06 -14.06
C GLY A 65 -6.32 9.82 -12.60
N ILE A 66 -7.40 9.07 -12.40
CA ILE A 66 -7.86 8.64 -11.07
C ILE A 66 -7.41 7.20 -10.84
N TYR A 67 -6.81 6.97 -9.68
CA TYR A 67 -6.23 5.69 -9.30
C TYR A 67 -6.85 5.18 -8.00
N ASP A 68 -7.16 3.89 -7.99
CA ASP A 68 -7.43 3.14 -6.77
C ASP A 68 -6.09 2.84 -6.08
N LEU A 69 -6.06 2.92 -4.75
CA LEU A 69 -4.94 2.46 -3.94
C LEU A 69 -5.24 1.06 -3.44
N ILE A 70 -4.36 0.11 -3.74
CA ILE A 70 -4.44 -1.27 -3.30
C ILE A 70 -3.28 -1.53 -2.35
N THR A 71 -3.60 -1.94 -1.14
CA THR A 71 -2.63 -2.30 -0.10
C THR A 71 -2.81 -3.78 0.21
N ALA A 72 -1.70 -4.51 0.31
CA ALA A 72 -1.73 -5.95 0.50
C ALA A 72 -0.71 -6.36 1.55
N LEU A 73 -1.16 -7.26 2.44
CA LEU A 73 -0.36 -7.84 3.49
C LEU A 73 -0.10 -9.31 3.15
N TYR A 74 1.15 -9.72 3.23
CA TYR A 74 1.62 -11.07 2.99
C TYR A 74 2.33 -11.65 4.21
N LEU A 75 2.36 -12.97 4.34
CA LEU A 75 3.30 -13.69 5.19
C LEU A 75 4.54 -14.03 4.37
N ASP A 76 5.72 -13.67 4.86
CA ASP A 76 7.01 -14.02 4.26
C ASP A 76 7.30 -15.50 4.47
N VAL A 77 6.94 -16.34 3.50
CA VAL A 77 7.00 -17.81 3.65
C VAL A 77 8.39 -18.34 3.35
N ASP A 78 9.07 -17.74 2.37
CA ASP A 78 10.40 -18.17 1.95
C ASP A 78 11.53 -17.45 2.71
N GLY A 79 11.20 -16.43 3.51
CA GLY A 79 12.09 -15.75 4.44
C GLY A 79 13.04 -14.76 3.76
N ASN A 80 12.69 -14.28 2.56
CA ASN A 80 13.57 -13.45 1.74
C ASN A 80 13.37 -11.92 1.97
N ASN A 81 12.38 -11.51 2.77
CA ASN A 81 11.99 -10.13 3.04
C ASN A 81 11.56 -9.31 1.80
N GLN A 82 11.06 -9.97 0.75
CA GLN A 82 10.64 -9.36 -0.50
C GLN A 82 9.33 -9.99 -0.96
N ILE A 83 8.35 -9.16 -1.32
CA ILE A 83 7.08 -9.69 -1.81
C ILE A 83 7.30 -10.40 -3.14
N SER A 84 6.92 -11.67 -3.17
CA SER A 84 7.09 -12.56 -4.29
C SER A 84 5.90 -13.50 -4.44
N SER A 85 5.92 -14.36 -5.47
CA SER A 85 4.90 -15.38 -5.65
C SER A 85 5.01 -16.55 -4.65
N ALA A 86 6.09 -16.62 -3.87
CA ALA A 86 6.24 -17.62 -2.81
C ALA A 86 5.48 -17.24 -1.54
N ASP A 87 5.15 -15.95 -1.37
CA ASP A 87 4.53 -15.42 -0.16
C ASP A 87 3.02 -15.60 -0.12
N TRP A 88 2.50 -15.76 1.08
CA TRP A 88 1.08 -16.00 1.26
C TRP A 88 0.34 -14.69 1.50
N LEU A 89 -0.52 -14.30 0.55
CA LEU A 89 -1.44 -13.19 0.72
C LEU A 89 -2.40 -13.43 1.90
N LEU A 90 -2.35 -12.55 2.90
CA LEU A 90 -3.20 -12.59 4.09
C LEU A 90 -4.42 -11.68 3.95
N GLN A 91 -4.22 -10.46 3.47
CA GLN A 91 -5.28 -9.46 3.38
C GLN A 91 -5.01 -8.46 2.26
N VAL A 92 -6.07 -7.99 1.61
CA VAL A 92 -6.04 -6.87 0.64
C VAL A 92 -7.06 -5.83 1.08
N TYR A 93 -6.70 -4.57 0.93
CA TYR A 93 -7.61 -3.44 1.06
C TYR A 93 -7.49 -2.53 -0.16
N THR A 94 -8.64 -2.20 -0.75
CA THR A 94 -8.75 -1.29 -1.88
C THR A 94 -9.47 -0.03 -1.46
N GLN A 95 -8.82 1.12 -1.65
CA GLN A 95 -9.44 2.43 -1.55
C GLN A 95 -9.69 2.96 -2.95
N THR A 96 -10.96 3.04 -3.33
CA THR A 96 -11.36 3.49 -4.67
C THR A 96 -11.15 4.99 -4.84
N GLY A 97 -10.59 5.41 -5.98
CA GLY A 97 -10.34 6.83 -6.29
C GLY A 97 -9.47 7.53 -5.24
N ALA A 98 -8.49 6.81 -4.70
CA ALA A 98 -7.63 7.28 -3.61
C ALA A 98 -6.69 8.43 -4.04
N LEU A 99 -6.34 8.48 -5.33
CA LEU A 99 -5.43 9.47 -5.86
C LEU A 99 -5.93 9.98 -7.21
N GLU A 100 -5.87 11.29 -7.39
CA GLU A 100 -6.00 11.95 -8.69
C GLU A 100 -4.65 12.58 -9.06
N VAL A 101 -4.10 12.15 -10.19
CA VAL A 101 -2.91 12.73 -10.81
C VAL A 101 -3.39 13.68 -11.90
N LEU A 102 -2.93 14.92 -11.86
CA LEU A 102 -3.37 15.98 -12.78
C LEU A 102 -2.33 16.25 -13.85
N GLU A 103 -2.80 16.71 -15.02
CA GLU A 103 -1.90 17.36 -15.98
C GLU A 103 -1.44 18.71 -15.45
N GLU A 104 -0.23 19.13 -15.81
CA GLU A 104 0.30 20.44 -15.44
C GLU A 104 -0.63 21.58 -15.91
N GLY A 105 -1.28 21.39 -17.06
CA GLY A 105 -2.27 22.31 -17.62
C GLY A 105 -3.58 22.40 -16.83
N ASP A 106 -3.90 21.43 -15.96
CA ASP A 106 -5.11 21.45 -15.12
C ASP A 106 -4.87 22.18 -13.79
N LEU A 107 -3.61 22.39 -13.42
CA LEU A 107 -3.24 23.06 -12.17
C LEU A 107 -3.68 24.53 -12.13
N ILE A 108 -3.74 25.19 -13.28
CA ILE A 108 -4.12 26.61 -13.41
C ILE A 108 -5.62 26.87 -13.19
N PHE A 109 -6.45 25.82 -13.17
CA PHE A 109 -7.90 25.92 -12.97
C PHE A 109 -8.35 25.46 -11.57
N ARG A 110 -7.45 24.85 -10.79
CA ARG A 110 -7.78 24.25 -9.49
C ARG A 110 -7.67 25.21 -8.29
N ASP A 111 -7.17 26.42 -8.52
CA ASP A 111 -7.10 27.50 -7.50
C ASP A 111 -8.40 28.32 -7.40
N GLY A 112 -9.43 27.97 -8.18
CA GLY A 112 -10.78 28.55 -8.05
C GLY A 112 -11.02 29.80 -8.90
N PHE A 113 -10.28 29.99 -9.99
CA PHE A 113 -10.53 31.03 -10.99
C PHE A 113 -11.47 30.61 -12.15
N GLU A 114 -12.31 29.60 -11.95
CA GLU A 114 -13.39 29.26 -12.88
C GLU A 114 -14.54 30.27 -12.71
N LEU A 115 -14.82 31.07 -13.76
CA LEU A 115 -15.89 32.08 -13.85
C LEU A 115 -17.26 31.46 -14.18
#